data_AF-A0A976BBU4-F1
#
_entry.id   AF-A0A976BBU4-F1
#
_cell.length_a   1.000
_cell.length_b   1.000
_cell.length_c   1.000
_cell.angle_alpha   90.00
_cell.angle_beta   90.00
_cell.angle_gamma   90.00
#
_symmetry.space_group_name_H-M   'P 1'
#
loop_
_entity.id
_entity.type
_entity.pdbx_description
1 polymer ?
#
loop_
_entity_poly.entity_id
_entity_poly.type
_entity_poly.pdbx_seq_one_letter_code
_entity_poly.pdbx_strand_id
1 'polypeptide(L)'
;MGDGSGNIQIGTIVIHRYRSAQPVPPKSPAQADEDLMSLEERRDLTDIILEIEMAEDDLIDAASIWQALTRHLNGRGLNEVGLEESLTHAQYWSARSYLVSWLSCRRGEKLPRNAMVRQILRMWEICPGLKPSTHKLCREHFQMSDLSTLNEVQLRAALWVTLADWQRFWDARAEQEP
;
A
#
# COMPACT_ATOMS: atom_id res chain seq x y z
N MET A 1 15.17 6.10 51.87
CA MET A 1 15.44 6.88 50.65
C MET A 1 14.86 6.12 49.49
N GLY A 2 13.65 6.46 49.10
CA GLY A 2 12.98 5.90 47.92
C GLY A 2 12.28 7.06 47.27
N ASP A 3 12.87 7.58 46.19
CA ASP A 3 12.28 8.64 45.42
C ASP A 3 12.19 8.14 43.98
N GLY A 4 10.96 7.85 43.58
CA GLY A 4 10.63 7.54 42.21
C GLY A 4 10.47 8.85 41.45
N SER A 5 11.06 8.91 40.27
CA SER A 5 10.53 9.74 39.19
C SER A 5 11.02 9.18 37.86
N GLY A 6 10.15 8.37 37.25
CA GLY A 6 10.30 7.98 35.86
C GLY A 6 10.04 9.17 34.97
N ASN A 7 11.09 9.73 34.38
CA ASN A 7 10.94 10.75 33.36
C ASN A 7 10.60 10.08 32.03
N ILE A 8 9.31 10.13 31.68
CA ILE A 8 8.80 9.80 30.36
C ILE A 8 9.31 10.88 29.40
N GLN A 9 10.18 10.49 28.48
CA GLN A 9 10.64 11.35 27.39
C GLN A 9 9.54 11.43 26.33
N ILE A 10 8.73 12.50 26.37
CA ILE A 10 7.75 12.79 25.32
C ILE A 10 8.54 13.28 24.09
N GLY A 11 8.53 12.47 23.03
CA GLY A 11 9.16 12.80 21.75
C GLY A 11 8.57 14.08 21.17
N THR A 12 9.44 15.05 20.87
CA THR A 12 9.08 16.29 20.21
C THR A 12 8.58 16.02 18.80
N ILE A 13 7.32 16.34 18.51
CA ILE A 13 6.79 16.39 17.14
C ILE A 13 7.30 17.69 16.50
N VAL A 14 8.25 17.57 15.57
CA VAL A 14 8.70 18.71 14.77
C VAL A 14 7.74 18.88 13.59
N ILE A 15 6.73 19.74 13.77
CA ILE A 15 5.87 20.21 12.67
C ILE A 15 6.72 21.14 11.80
N HIS A 16 7.22 20.63 10.67
CA HIS A 16 7.89 21.45 9.68
C HIS A 16 6.86 22.38 9.03
N ARG A 17 6.89 23.67 9.41
CA ARG A 17 6.22 24.74 8.66
C ARG A 17 6.76 24.73 7.23
N TYR A 18 5.85 24.60 6.27
CA TYR A 18 6.08 24.79 4.84
C TYR A 18 6.92 26.05 4.59
N ARG A 19 8.19 25.86 4.19
CA ARG A 19 8.93 26.90 3.48
C ARG A 19 8.63 26.72 2.00
N SER A 20 8.18 27.80 1.38
CA SER A 20 8.05 27.96 -0.06
C SER A 20 9.21 27.29 -0.79
N ALA A 21 8.90 26.35 -1.69
CA ALA A 21 9.89 25.58 -2.42
C ALA A 21 10.87 26.52 -3.13
N GLN A 22 12.15 26.48 -2.74
CA GLN A 22 13.19 26.97 -3.63
C GLN A 22 13.30 26.01 -4.82
N PRO A 23 13.52 26.51 -6.05
CA PRO A 23 13.80 25.63 -7.18
C PRO A 23 15.07 24.85 -6.86
N VAL A 24 14.94 23.54 -6.69
CA VAL A 24 16.09 22.65 -6.58
C VAL A 24 16.83 22.73 -7.92
N PRO A 25 18.15 22.96 -7.94
CA PRO A 25 18.89 22.95 -9.20
C PRO A 25 18.66 21.61 -9.92
N PRO A 26 18.50 21.61 -11.25
CA PRO A 26 18.27 20.38 -11.99
C PRO A 26 19.43 19.41 -11.73
N LYS A 27 19.10 18.18 -11.33
CA LYS A 27 20.10 17.13 -11.13
C LYS A 27 20.86 16.89 -12.44
N SER A 28 22.16 16.69 -12.32
CA SER A 28 22.98 16.32 -13.49
C SER A 28 22.55 14.94 -14.04
N PRO A 29 22.66 14.67 -15.35
CA PRO A 29 22.25 13.39 -15.94
C PRO A 29 22.92 12.17 -15.28
N ALA A 30 24.19 12.31 -14.87
CA ALA A 30 24.90 11.25 -14.16
C ALA A 30 24.30 10.92 -12.77
N GLN A 31 23.79 11.93 -12.05
CA GLN A 31 23.10 11.72 -10.77
C GLN A 31 21.68 11.19 -10.96
N ALA A 32 21.04 11.49 -12.09
CA ALA A 32 19.74 10.90 -12.43
C ALA A 32 19.87 9.40 -12.68
N ASP A 33 20.93 8.97 -13.38
CA ASP A 33 21.21 7.55 -13.65
C ASP A 33 21.62 6.76 -12.39
N GLU A 34 22.35 7.38 -11.45
CA GLU A 34 22.72 6.75 -10.17
C GLU A 34 21.52 6.51 -9.24
N ASP A 35 20.45 7.30 -9.37
CA ASP A 35 19.24 7.16 -8.56
C ASP A 35 18.28 6.10 -9.12
N LEU A 36 18.50 5.62 -10.36
CA LEU A 36 17.64 4.60 -10.98
C LEU A 36 17.78 3.23 -10.31
N MET A 37 16.69 2.48 -10.33
CA MET A 37 16.69 1.08 -9.94
C MET A 37 17.60 0.24 -10.85
N SER A 38 18.38 -0.66 -10.25
CA SER A 38 19.21 -1.60 -11.01
C SER A 38 18.37 -2.61 -11.80
N LEU A 39 18.97 -3.24 -12.81
CA LEU A 39 18.30 -4.30 -13.59
C LEU A 39 17.88 -5.49 -12.73
N GLU A 40 18.67 -5.84 -11.71
CA GLU A 40 18.36 -6.95 -10.79
C GLU A 40 17.15 -6.63 -9.92
N GLU A 41 17.05 -5.41 -9.40
CA GLU A 41 15.91 -4.94 -8.62
C GLU A 41 14.65 -4.84 -9.47
N ARG A 42 14.76 -4.36 -10.72
CA ARG A 42 13.64 -4.32 -11.65
C ARG A 42 13.14 -5.73 -11.98
N ARG A 43 14.06 -6.69 -12.15
CA ARG A 43 13.71 -8.10 -12.34
C ARG A 43 13.01 -8.67 -11.12
N ASP A 44 13.54 -8.47 -9.90
CA ASP A 44 12.91 -8.94 -8.66
C ASP A 44 11.47 -8.41 -8.51
N LEU A 45 11.23 -7.12 -8.75
CA LEU A 45 9.87 -6.58 -8.70
C LEU A 45 8.96 -7.19 -9.78
N THR A 46 9.48 -7.41 -10.99
CA THR A 46 8.72 -8.02 -12.09
C THR A 46 8.34 -9.46 -11.74
N ASP A 47 9.27 -10.24 -11.20
CA ASP A 47 9.04 -11.63 -10.79
C ASP A 47 7.92 -11.71 -9.72
N ILE A 48 7.95 -10.81 -8.72
CA ILE A 48 6.91 -10.74 -7.69
C ILE A 48 5.55 -10.33 -8.29
N ILE A 49 5.52 -9.43 -9.27
CA ILE A 49 4.28 -9.00 -9.92
C ILE A 49 3.63 -10.15 -10.69
N LEU A 50 4.41 -10.91 -11.44
CA LEU A 50 3.92 -12.10 -12.14
C LEU A 50 3.39 -13.15 -11.14
N GLU A 51 4.06 -13.32 -10.01
CA GLU A 51 3.58 -14.19 -8.94
C GLU A 51 2.24 -13.70 -8.35
N ILE A 52 2.03 -12.38 -8.24
CA ILE A 52 0.75 -11.81 -7.79
C ILE A 52 -0.34 -12.05 -8.83
N GLU A 53 -0.08 -11.77 -10.10
CA GLU A 53 -1.03 -11.99 -11.20
C GLU A 53 -1.52 -13.45 -11.20
N MET A 54 -0.58 -14.40 -11.12
CA MET A 54 -0.93 -15.83 -10.99
C MET A 54 -1.73 -16.14 -9.72
N ALA A 55 -1.36 -15.54 -8.57
CA ALA A 55 -2.05 -15.79 -7.30
C ALA A 55 -3.45 -15.16 -7.24
N GLU A 56 -3.69 -14.11 -8.00
CA GLU A 56 -5.01 -13.49 -8.17
C GLU A 56 -5.85 -14.22 -9.23
N ASP A 57 -5.42 -15.36 -9.77
CA ASP A 57 -6.18 -16.18 -10.73
C ASP A 57 -6.67 -15.36 -11.95
N ASP A 58 -5.80 -14.53 -12.52
CA ASP A 58 -6.08 -13.61 -13.64
C ASP A 58 -7.19 -12.56 -13.39
N LEU A 59 -7.64 -12.38 -12.14
CA LEU A 59 -8.60 -11.34 -11.78
C LEU A 59 -8.03 -9.92 -11.94
N ILE A 60 -6.70 -9.80 -11.94
CA ILE A 60 -5.97 -8.55 -12.13
C ILE A 60 -4.71 -8.85 -12.95
N ASP A 61 -4.42 -8.01 -13.94
CA ASP A 61 -3.21 -8.12 -14.76
C ASP A 61 -1.99 -7.42 -14.14
N ALA A 62 -0.80 -7.77 -14.63
CA ALA A 62 0.46 -7.13 -14.24
C ALA A 62 0.43 -5.60 -14.36
N ALA A 63 -0.27 -5.05 -15.37
CA ALA A 63 -0.40 -3.61 -15.59
C ALA A 63 -1.15 -2.91 -14.45
N SER A 64 -2.25 -3.50 -13.98
CA SER A 64 -3.03 -2.99 -12.86
C SER A 64 -2.26 -3.08 -11.54
N ILE A 65 -1.46 -4.15 -11.36
CA ILE A 65 -0.57 -4.31 -10.19
C ILE A 65 0.49 -3.20 -10.19
N TRP A 66 1.14 -2.96 -11.33
CA TRP A 66 2.09 -1.85 -11.50
C TRP A 66 1.44 -0.49 -11.21
N GLN A 67 0.22 -0.28 -11.70
CA GLN A 67 -0.51 0.96 -11.46
C GLN A 67 -0.79 1.16 -9.97
N ALA A 68 -1.26 0.12 -9.27
CA ALA A 68 -1.50 0.16 -7.83
C ALA A 68 -0.21 0.41 -7.03
N LEU A 69 0.91 -0.20 -7.44
CA LEU A 69 2.22 0.06 -6.86
C LEU A 69 2.64 1.52 -7.04
N THR A 70 2.54 2.06 -8.25
CA THR A 70 2.89 3.45 -8.53
C THR A 70 2.02 4.41 -7.73
N ARG A 71 0.71 4.16 -7.62
CA ARG A 71 -0.18 4.95 -6.75
C ARG A 71 0.20 4.83 -5.27
N HIS A 72 0.59 3.65 -4.80
CA HIS A 72 1.09 3.46 -3.43
C HIS A 72 2.33 4.32 -3.14
N LEU A 73 3.25 4.41 -4.10
CA LEU A 73 4.46 5.22 -3.98
C LEU A 73 4.15 6.73 -4.10
N ASN A 74 3.19 7.12 -4.93
CA ASN A 74 2.80 8.52 -5.17
C ASN A 74 1.88 9.10 -4.09
N GLY A 75 1.01 8.27 -3.49
CA GLY A 75 0.06 8.61 -2.43
C GLY A 75 0.71 9.06 -1.11
N ARG A 76 2.05 9.14 -1.07
CA ARG A 76 2.84 9.76 0.01
C ARG A 76 3.15 11.25 -0.22
N GLY A 77 2.54 11.89 -1.21
CA GLY A 77 2.71 13.33 -1.45
C GLY A 77 3.86 13.67 -2.38
N LEU A 78 3.99 12.93 -3.48
CA LEU A 78 4.79 13.36 -4.63
C LEU A 78 3.83 13.68 -5.77
N ASN A 79 3.46 14.96 -5.89
CA ASN A 79 3.01 15.48 -7.17
C ASN A 79 4.21 15.31 -8.13
N GLU A 80 3.96 14.78 -9.32
CA GLU A 80 4.96 14.51 -10.37
C GLU A 80 5.71 13.17 -10.22
N VAL A 81 4.99 12.06 -10.36
CA VAL A 81 5.54 11.00 -11.21
C VAL A 81 4.99 11.29 -12.61
N GLY A 82 5.85 11.88 -13.43
CA GLY A 82 5.68 11.86 -14.87
C GLY A 82 5.55 10.41 -15.34
N LEU A 83 5.00 10.23 -16.53
CA LEU A 83 4.71 8.97 -17.21
C LEU A 83 5.92 8.01 -17.40
N GLU A 84 7.04 8.23 -16.73
CA GLU A 84 8.21 7.36 -16.79
C GLU A 84 8.15 6.32 -15.66
N GLU A 85 7.98 5.07 -16.08
CA GLU A 85 7.94 3.83 -15.30
C GLU A 85 9.24 3.53 -14.49
N SER A 86 10.11 4.52 -14.32
CA SER A 86 11.41 4.37 -13.66
C SER A 86 11.30 4.68 -12.17
N LEU A 87 11.21 3.63 -11.37
CA LEU A 87 11.37 3.71 -9.93
C LEU A 87 12.85 3.93 -9.56
N THR A 88 13.09 4.63 -8.45
CA THR A 88 14.44 4.84 -7.91
C THR A 88 14.89 3.68 -7.02
N HIS A 89 16.20 3.53 -6.81
CA HIS A 89 16.75 2.58 -5.84
C HIS A 89 16.15 2.77 -4.43
N ALA A 90 15.95 4.02 -4.00
CA ALA A 90 15.32 4.33 -2.71
C ALA A 90 13.86 3.85 -2.61
N GLN A 91 13.14 3.78 -3.73
CA GLN A 91 11.75 3.30 -3.79
C GLN A 91 11.66 1.77 -3.82
N TYR A 92 12.71 1.07 -4.25
CA TYR A 92 12.74 -0.39 -4.40
C TYR A 92 12.25 -1.13 -3.15
N TRP A 93 12.81 -0.85 -1.97
CA TRP A 93 12.43 -1.57 -0.75
C TRP A 93 10.97 -1.34 -0.34
N SER A 94 10.44 -0.14 -0.57
CA SER A 94 9.03 0.15 -0.32
C SER A 94 8.13 -0.57 -1.33
N ALA A 95 8.53 -0.61 -2.60
CA ALA A 95 7.83 -1.32 -3.65
C ALA A 95 7.78 -2.82 -3.36
N ARG A 96 8.94 -3.42 -3.09
CA ARG A 96 9.08 -4.83 -2.74
C ARG A 96 8.26 -5.20 -1.51
N SER A 97 8.33 -4.40 -0.44
CA SER A 97 7.54 -4.65 0.77
C SER A 97 6.03 -4.59 0.52
N TYR A 98 5.58 -3.68 -0.35
CA TYR A 98 4.18 -3.57 -0.75
C TYR A 98 3.72 -4.81 -1.52
N LEU A 99 4.48 -5.24 -2.53
CA LEU A 99 4.16 -6.41 -3.35
C LEU A 99 4.21 -7.73 -2.55
N VAL A 100 5.24 -7.93 -1.73
CA VAL A 100 5.31 -9.10 -0.84
C VAL A 100 4.13 -9.11 0.14
N SER A 101 3.73 -7.96 0.66
CA SER A 101 2.53 -7.87 1.52
C SER A 101 1.24 -8.19 0.75
N TRP A 102 1.20 -7.93 -0.56
CA TRP A 102 0.08 -8.34 -1.40
C TRP A 102 0.01 -9.87 -1.49
N LEU A 103 1.10 -10.53 -1.83
CA LEU A 103 1.16 -11.99 -1.90
C LEU A 103 0.78 -12.65 -0.58
N SER A 104 1.38 -12.18 0.53
CA SER A 104 1.03 -12.66 1.87
C SER A 104 -0.46 -12.45 2.19
N CYS A 105 -1.05 -11.34 1.73
CA CYS A 105 -2.48 -11.08 1.88
C CYS A 105 -3.33 -12.11 1.14
N ARG A 106 -3.02 -12.37 -0.13
CA ARG A 106 -3.74 -13.33 -0.97
C ARG A 106 -3.63 -14.75 -0.42
N ARG A 107 -2.47 -15.10 0.16
CA ARG A 107 -2.22 -16.39 0.83
C ARG A 107 -2.85 -16.54 2.22
N GLY A 108 -3.46 -15.49 2.76
CA GLY A 108 -4.03 -15.51 4.11
C GLY A 108 -2.97 -15.53 5.23
N GLU A 109 -1.74 -15.10 4.94
CA GLU A 109 -0.65 -15.04 5.91
C GLU A 109 -0.82 -13.87 6.90
N LYS A 110 -0.07 -13.92 8.00
CA LYS A 110 -0.10 -12.85 8.99
C LYS A 110 0.61 -11.59 8.47
N LEU A 111 -0.15 -10.52 8.34
CA LEU A 111 0.36 -9.20 7.96
C LEU A 111 0.54 -8.27 9.17
N PRO A 112 1.55 -7.38 9.15
CA PRO A 112 1.63 -6.27 10.11
C PRO A 112 0.47 -5.29 9.88
N ARG A 113 0.10 -4.55 10.93
CA ARG A 113 -1.02 -3.59 10.91
C ARG A 113 -1.01 -2.67 9.68
N ASN A 114 0.11 -2.02 9.42
CA ASN A 114 0.21 -1.06 8.31
C ASN A 114 0.06 -1.74 6.93
N ALA A 115 0.48 -3.00 6.80
CA ALA A 115 0.25 -3.76 5.57
C ALA A 115 -1.22 -4.12 5.41
N MET A 116 -1.91 -4.53 6.48
CA MET A 116 -3.36 -4.80 6.42
C MET A 116 -4.16 -3.57 5.96
N VAL A 117 -3.91 -2.39 6.55
CA VAL A 117 -4.57 -1.14 6.12
C VAL A 117 -4.30 -0.88 4.63
N ARG A 118 -3.04 -1.01 4.20
CA ARG A 118 -2.66 -0.76 2.79
C ARG A 118 -3.37 -1.70 1.82
N GLN A 119 -3.50 -2.99 2.14
CA GLN A 119 -4.19 -3.91 1.25
C GLN A 119 -5.69 -3.64 1.17
N ILE A 120 -6.33 -3.23 2.28
CA ILE A 120 -7.74 -2.77 2.26
C ILE A 120 -7.89 -1.56 1.34
N LEU A 121 -7.05 -0.53 1.53
CA LEU A 121 -7.12 0.69 0.73
C LEU A 121 -6.84 0.43 -0.76
N ARG A 122 -5.86 -0.43 -1.07
CA ARG A 122 -5.58 -0.87 -2.44
C ARG A 122 -6.81 -1.51 -3.08
N MET A 123 -7.45 -2.45 -2.40
CA MET A 123 -8.65 -3.11 -2.93
C MET A 123 -9.78 -2.11 -3.17
N TRP A 124 -9.96 -1.12 -2.29
CA TRP A 124 -10.93 -0.05 -2.52
C TRP A 124 -10.56 0.88 -3.67
N GLU A 125 -9.28 1.08 -3.92
CA GLU A 125 -8.82 1.92 -5.03
C GLU A 125 -9.09 1.24 -6.38
N ILE A 126 -8.83 -0.07 -6.48
CA ILE A 126 -9.13 -0.85 -7.69
C ILE A 126 -10.64 -1.08 -7.82
N CYS A 127 -11.33 -1.39 -6.71
CA CYS A 127 -12.77 -1.61 -6.66
C CYS A 127 -13.43 -0.75 -5.56
N PRO A 128 -13.85 0.49 -5.87
CA PRO A 128 -14.48 1.39 -4.90
C PRO A 128 -15.77 0.86 -4.27
N GLY A 129 -16.44 -0.09 -4.95
CA GLY A 129 -17.66 -0.75 -4.46
C GLY A 129 -17.48 -1.56 -3.17
N LEU A 130 -16.24 -1.90 -2.79
CA LEU A 130 -15.92 -2.66 -1.57
C LEU A 130 -15.90 -1.79 -0.30
N LYS A 131 -15.74 -0.48 -0.45
CA LYS A 131 -15.62 0.45 0.68
C LYS A 131 -16.84 0.47 1.59
N PRO A 132 -18.10 0.53 1.09
CA PRO A 132 -19.29 0.59 1.94
C PRO A 132 -19.46 -0.63 2.85
N SER A 133 -19.20 -1.86 2.38
CA SER A 133 -19.36 -3.08 3.17
C SER A 133 -18.34 -3.16 4.31
N THR A 134 -17.08 -2.82 4.01
CA THR A 134 -16.02 -2.76 5.02
C THR A 134 -16.32 -1.69 6.07
N HIS A 135 -16.76 -0.50 5.66
CA HIS A 135 -17.17 0.56 6.58
C HIS A 135 -18.41 0.18 7.42
N LYS A 136 -19.35 -0.57 6.84
CA LYS A 136 -20.52 -1.09 7.54
C LYS A 136 -20.09 -1.99 8.69
N LEU A 137 -19.22 -2.97 8.42
CA LEU A 137 -18.63 -3.83 9.46
C LEU A 137 -18.00 -3.00 10.58
N CYS A 138 -17.13 -2.05 10.23
CA CYS A 138 -16.42 -1.24 11.21
C CYS A 138 -17.37 -0.44 12.12
N ARG A 139 -18.43 0.16 11.55
CA ARG A 139 -19.40 0.93 12.33
C ARG A 139 -20.30 0.05 13.19
N GLU A 140 -20.85 -1.01 12.62
CA GLU A 140 -21.85 -1.85 13.30
C GLU A 140 -21.22 -2.72 14.40
N HIS A 141 -20.01 -3.24 14.17
CA HIS A 141 -19.38 -4.19 15.10
C HIS A 141 -18.25 -3.60 15.93
N PHE A 142 -17.51 -2.60 15.42
CA PHE A 142 -16.37 -2.02 16.13
C PHE A 142 -16.64 -0.61 16.67
N GLN A 143 -17.77 0.01 16.29
CA GLN A 143 -18.12 1.39 16.62
C GLN A 143 -17.04 2.40 16.17
N MET A 144 -16.31 2.06 15.12
CA MET A 144 -15.22 2.87 14.55
C MET A 144 -15.47 3.11 13.07
N SER A 145 -15.11 4.29 12.57
CA SER A 145 -15.27 4.67 11.16
C SER A 145 -13.96 4.69 10.37
N ASP A 146 -12.82 4.70 11.07
CA ASP A 146 -11.48 4.79 10.48
C ASP A 146 -10.71 3.48 10.73
N LEU A 147 -10.08 2.94 9.68
CA LEU A 147 -9.21 1.77 9.77
C LEU A 147 -8.02 2.01 10.72
N SER A 148 -7.57 3.27 10.82
CA SER A 148 -6.42 3.65 11.65
C SER A 148 -6.66 3.50 13.15
N THR A 149 -7.92 3.42 13.59
CA THR A 149 -8.29 3.30 15.01
C THR A 149 -8.62 1.88 15.46
N LEU A 150 -8.83 0.94 14.51
CA LEU A 150 -9.10 -0.46 14.82
C LEU A 150 -7.93 -1.10 15.56
N ASN A 151 -8.10 -2.15 16.36
CA ASN A 151 -6.96 -2.95 16.84
C ASN A 151 -6.52 -4.00 15.79
N GLU A 152 -5.48 -4.80 16.07
CA GLU A 152 -4.97 -5.80 15.11
C GLU A 152 -6.04 -6.84 14.70
N VAL A 153 -6.85 -7.31 15.64
CA VAL A 153 -7.88 -8.32 15.40
C VAL A 153 -9.02 -7.74 14.56
N GLN A 154 -9.47 -6.53 14.90
CA GLN A 154 -10.51 -5.81 14.16
C GLN A 154 -10.06 -5.50 12.73
N LEU A 155 -8.80 -5.08 12.56
CA LEU A 155 -8.25 -4.79 11.23
C LEU A 155 -8.11 -6.07 10.39
N ARG A 156 -7.74 -7.19 11.00
CA ARG A 156 -7.73 -8.50 10.34
C ARG A 156 -9.14 -8.88 9.88
N ALA A 157 -10.15 -8.74 10.73
CA ALA A 157 -11.54 -8.99 10.36
C ALA A 157 -12.02 -8.10 9.20
N ALA A 158 -11.69 -6.81 9.23
CA ALA A 158 -11.98 -5.89 8.13
C ALA A 158 -11.30 -6.32 6.82
N LEU A 159 -10.03 -6.77 6.89
CA LEU A 159 -9.32 -7.28 5.73
C LEU A 159 -9.99 -8.52 5.14
N TRP A 160 -10.39 -9.49 5.98
CA TRP A 160 -11.09 -10.71 5.53
C TRP A 160 -12.41 -10.40 4.83
N VAL A 161 -13.21 -9.48 5.38
CA VAL A 161 -14.46 -9.05 4.74
C VAL A 161 -14.18 -8.37 3.41
N THR A 162 -13.16 -7.51 3.34
CA THR A 162 -12.77 -6.86 2.09
C THR A 162 -12.33 -7.88 1.03
N LEU A 163 -11.54 -8.89 1.42
CA LEU A 163 -11.09 -9.97 0.53
C LEU A 163 -12.26 -10.84 0.03
N ALA A 164 -13.23 -11.14 0.90
CA ALA A 164 -14.41 -11.90 0.51
C ALA A 164 -15.27 -11.15 -0.51
N ASP A 165 -15.47 -9.84 -0.30
CA ASP A 165 -16.22 -9.02 -1.26
C ASP A 165 -15.42 -8.73 -2.53
N TRP A 166 -14.09 -8.65 -2.44
CA TRP A 166 -13.17 -8.58 -3.58
C TRP A 166 -13.36 -9.78 -4.51
N GLN A 167 -13.33 -11.00 -3.97
CA GLN A 167 -13.54 -12.23 -4.75
C GLN A 167 -14.91 -12.23 -5.41
N ARG A 168 -15.98 -11.94 -4.63
CA ARG A 168 -17.35 -11.90 -5.14
C ARG A 168 -17.56 -10.89 -6.26
N PHE A 169 -16.89 -9.74 -6.20
CA PHE A 169 -16.97 -8.72 -7.24
C PHE A 169 -16.48 -9.27 -8.58
N TRP A 170 -15.36 -9.98 -8.57
CA TRP A 170 -14.79 -10.54 -9.79
C TRP A 170 -15.55 -11.75 -10.31
N ASP A 171 -16.01 -12.64 -9.41
CA ASP A 171 -16.86 -13.77 -9.79
C ASP A 171 -18.13 -13.27 -10.52
N ALA A 172 -18.77 -12.23 -9.98
CA ALA A 172 -19.96 -11.63 -10.59
C ALA A 172 -19.70 -10.95 -11.95
N ARG A 173 -18.46 -10.53 -12.23
CA ARG A 173 -18.06 -9.97 -13.53
C ARG A 173 -17.79 -11.06 -14.56
N ALA A 174 -17.11 -12.14 -14.16
CA ALA A 174 -16.86 -13.28 -15.04
C ALA A 174 -18.17 -13.91 -15.55
N GLU A 175 -19.22 -13.91 -14.74
CA GLU A 175 -20.56 -14.37 -15.15
C GLU A 175 -21.27 -13.46 -16.19
N GLN A 176 -20.80 -12.22 -16.37
CA GLN A 176 -21.40 -11.23 -17.27
C GLN A 176 -20.69 -11.13 -18.63
N GLU A 177 -19.52 -11.74 -18.77
CA GLU A 177 -18.75 -11.78 -20.03
C GLU A 177 -19.08 -13.10 -20.77
N PRO A 178 -19.83 -13.07 -21.90
CA PRO A 178 -20.29 -14.26 -22.63
C PRO A 178 -19.21 -14.93 -23.49
#